data_AF-A0A1F3Y4Y2-F1
#
_entry.id   AF-A0A1F3Y4Y2-F1
#
_cell.length_a   1.000
_cell.length_b   1.000
_cell.length_c   1.000
_cell.angle_alpha   90.00
_cell.angle_beta   90.00
_cell.angle_gamma   90.00
#
_symmetry.space_group_name_H-M   'P 1'
#
loop_
_entity.id
_entity.type
_entity.pdbx_description
1 polymer ?
#
loop_
_entity_poly.entity_id
_entity_poly.type
_entity_poly.pdbx_seq_one_letter_code
_entity_poly.pdbx_strand_id
1 'polypeptide(L)'
;MRPIKLEELVPLPGEFYLRATQKTYHLRPVSIEDRVWITSKYGSELQQIFREVRAKEIAAIAFHQLTDKDKADFKKKTVEIVDEEGNTKETELGGVVVLRMLIQGNDEITAVLTALLHTIGISEPLIEEMAADADSELAQKKNENVTGERSLTSLPANMDGASTKSVG
;
A
#
# COMPACT_ATOMS: atom_id res chain seq x y z
N MET A 1 -24.72 1.38 1.54
CA MET A 1 -23.82 1.25 2.70
C MET A 1 -24.07 2.37 3.69
N ARG A 2 -24.19 2.10 4.99
CA ARG A 2 -24.18 3.17 6.00
C ARG A 2 -22.74 3.68 6.14
N PRO A 3 -22.52 5.00 6.22
CA PRO A 3 -21.20 5.54 6.51
C PRO A 3 -20.77 5.04 7.90
N ILE A 4 -19.63 4.35 7.93
CA ILE A 4 -19.02 3.84 9.16
C ILE A 4 -18.70 5.03 10.06
N LYS A 5 -19.22 5.00 11.27
CA LYS A 5 -18.87 5.98 12.29
C LYS A 5 -17.63 5.48 13.01
N LEU A 6 -16.53 6.21 12.90
CA LEU A 6 -15.29 5.91 13.61
C LEU A 6 -15.47 5.82 15.13
N GLU A 7 -16.57 6.36 15.67
CA GLU A 7 -16.95 6.31 17.09
C GLU A 7 -17.37 4.91 17.58
N GLU A 8 -17.75 4.00 16.67
CA GLU A 8 -18.27 2.66 17.02
C GLU A 8 -17.17 1.58 17.04
N LEU A 9 -15.93 1.96 16.70
CA LEU A 9 -14.78 1.06 16.63
C LEU A 9 -14.07 1.00 17.99
N VAL A 10 -13.81 -0.21 18.50
CA VAL A 10 -13.05 -0.42 19.75
C VAL A 10 -11.59 -0.72 19.38
N PRO A 11 -10.63 0.19 19.65
CA PRO A 11 -9.21 -0.04 19.42
C PRO A 11 -8.71 -1.26 20.20
N LEU A 12 -8.03 -2.19 19.52
CA LEU A 12 -7.42 -3.38 20.15
C LEU A 12 -5.89 -3.34 20.01
N PRO A 13 -5.13 -3.98 20.92
CA PRO A 13 -3.70 -4.14 20.69
C PRO A 13 -3.46 -4.95 19.42
N GLY A 14 -2.42 -4.58 18.68
CA GLY A 14 -1.98 -5.29 17.48
C GLY A 14 -0.59 -5.87 17.67
N GLU A 15 -0.25 -6.90 16.92
CA GLU A 15 1.10 -7.46 16.93
C GLU A 15 1.53 -7.88 15.53
N PHE A 16 2.85 -7.82 15.28
CA PHE A 16 3.43 -8.29 14.03
C PHE A 16 4.81 -8.88 14.28
N TYR A 17 5.21 -9.82 13.44
CA TYR A 17 6.51 -10.49 13.52
C TYR A 17 7.42 -9.99 12.41
N LEU A 18 8.69 -9.73 12.73
CA LEU A 18 9.73 -9.41 11.74
C LEU A 18 10.75 -10.55 11.67
N ARG A 19 11.00 -11.09 10.48
CA ARG A 19 12.01 -12.13 10.26
C ARG A 19 13.42 -11.62 10.53
N ALA A 20 13.70 -10.37 10.19
CA ALA A 20 15.04 -9.79 10.35
C ALA A 20 15.54 -9.80 11.81
N THR A 21 14.61 -9.68 12.78
CA THR A 21 14.94 -9.69 14.21
C THR A 21 14.46 -10.95 14.94
N GLN A 22 13.73 -11.83 14.25
CA GLN A 22 13.10 -13.03 14.81
C GLN A 22 12.22 -12.72 16.04
N LYS A 23 11.57 -11.55 16.06
CA LYS A 23 10.84 -11.03 17.21
C LYS A 23 9.44 -10.56 16.82
N THR A 24 8.48 -10.77 17.73
CA THR A 24 7.14 -10.18 17.69
C THR A 24 7.13 -8.82 18.39
N TYR A 25 6.56 -7.83 17.71
CA TYR A 25 6.42 -6.46 18.17
C TYR A 25 4.97 -6.12 18.43
N HIS A 26 4.73 -5.32 19.46
CA HIS A 26 3.39 -5.00 19.93
C HIS A 26 3.06 -3.53 19.69
N LEU A 27 1.89 -3.31 19.12
CA LEU A 27 1.28 -2.00 18.89
C LEU A 27 0.24 -1.74 19.97
N ARG A 28 0.31 -0.55 20.57
CA ARG A 28 -0.71 -0.07 21.50
C ARG A 28 -1.99 0.30 20.74
N PRO A 29 -3.17 0.21 21.39
CA PRO A 29 -4.40 0.74 20.82
C PRO A 29 -4.27 2.24 20.53
N VAL A 30 -4.85 2.69 19.42
CA VAL A 30 -4.79 4.10 19.00
C VAL A 30 -5.58 4.97 19.97
N SER A 31 -4.89 5.90 20.64
CA SER A 31 -5.49 6.88 21.53
C SER A 31 -6.10 8.07 20.77
N ILE A 32 -6.80 8.95 21.48
CA ILE A 32 -7.30 10.21 20.89
C ILE A 32 -6.13 11.09 20.40
N GLU A 33 -5.05 11.18 21.17
CA GLU A 33 -3.86 11.95 20.81
C GLU A 33 -3.22 11.43 19.53
N ASP A 34 -3.18 10.11 19.37
CA ASP A 34 -2.65 9.50 18.16
C ASP A 34 -3.52 9.82 16.95
N ARG A 35 -4.85 9.83 17.09
CA ARG A 35 -5.77 10.22 16.00
C ARG A 35 -5.52 11.66 15.57
N VAL A 36 -5.33 12.57 16.52
CA VAL A 36 -4.97 13.97 16.22
C VAL A 36 -3.64 14.03 15.49
N TRP A 37 -2.63 13.28 15.95
CA TRP A 37 -1.33 13.23 15.30
C TRP A 37 -1.39 12.67 13.88
N ILE A 38 -2.07 11.53 13.68
CA ILE A 38 -2.24 10.88 12.36
C ILE A 38 -2.98 11.83 11.42
N THR A 39 -4.07 12.45 11.87
CA THR A 39 -4.86 13.39 11.07
C THR A 39 -4.07 14.64 10.74
N SER A 40 -3.29 15.17 11.68
CA SER A 40 -2.45 16.34 11.44
C SER A 40 -1.32 16.05 10.45
N LYS A 41 -0.78 14.82 10.45
CA LYS A 41 0.38 14.46 9.63
C LYS A 41 0.01 13.98 8.23
N TYR A 42 -1.08 13.23 8.11
CA TYR A 42 -1.49 12.59 6.86
C TYR A 42 -2.85 13.06 6.34
N GLY A 43 -3.69 13.65 7.19
CA GLY A 43 -4.96 14.26 6.79
C GLY A 43 -5.82 13.34 5.93
N SER A 44 -6.23 13.85 4.76
CA SER A 44 -7.03 13.11 3.77
C SER A 44 -6.25 12.01 3.04
N GLU A 45 -4.92 12.00 3.09
CA GLU A 45 -4.09 10.99 2.42
C GLU A 45 -4.04 9.66 3.19
N LEU A 46 -4.54 9.63 4.42
CA LEU A 46 -4.51 8.42 5.25
C LEU A 46 -5.13 7.23 4.52
N GLN A 47 -6.31 7.39 3.93
CA GLN A 47 -6.95 6.30 3.19
C GLN A 47 -6.10 5.80 2.01
N GLN A 48 -5.42 6.71 1.32
CA GLN A 48 -4.57 6.36 0.19
C GLN A 48 -3.30 5.63 0.65
N ILE A 49 -2.72 6.00 1.79
CA ILE A 49 -1.57 5.31 2.40
C ILE A 49 -1.88 3.83 2.64
N PHE A 50 -3.05 3.53 3.21
CA PHE A 50 -3.46 2.16 3.49
C PHE A 50 -3.82 1.40 2.20
N ARG A 51 -4.50 2.03 1.24
CA ARG A 51 -4.87 1.42 -0.05
C ARG A 51 -3.66 1.08 -0.93
N GLU A 52 -2.70 1.98 -1.03
CA GLU A 52 -1.50 1.81 -1.86
C GLU A 52 -0.35 1.10 -1.13
N VAL A 53 -0.58 0.69 0.12
CA VAL A 53 0.41 0.03 0.98
C VAL A 53 1.73 0.84 1.01
N ARG A 54 1.63 2.15 1.25
CA ARG A 54 2.81 3.03 1.24
C ARG A 54 3.70 2.72 2.44
N ALA A 55 4.72 1.88 2.22
CA ALA A 55 5.49 1.24 3.28
C ALA A 55 6.19 2.22 4.22
N LYS A 56 6.62 3.38 3.72
CA LYS A 56 7.30 4.41 4.52
C LYS A 56 6.34 5.02 5.56
N GLU A 57 5.14 5.37 5.14
CA GLU A 57 4.11 5.97 5.97
C GLU A 57 3.53 4.93 6.95
N ILE A 58 3.29 3.70 6.48
CA ILE A 58 2.89 2.56 7.33
C ILE A 58 3.92 2.32 8.44
N ALA A 59 5.21 2.25 8.10
CA ALA A 59 6.27 2.08 9.09
C ALA A 59 6.31 3.26 10.07
N ALA A 60 6.06 4.48 9.62
CA ALA A 60 6.02 5.65 10.51
C ALA A 60 4.85 5.60 11.50
N ILE A 61 3.67 5.16 11.06
CA ILE A 61 2.49 4.99 11.92
C ILE A 61 2.72 3.82 12.89
N ALA A 62 3.20 2.67 12.40
CA ALA A 62 3.54 1.51 13.21
C ALA A 62 4.57 1.87 14.29
N PHE A 63 5.63 2.57 13.92
CA PHE A 63 6.65 3.02 14.87
C PHE A 63 6.07 3.93 15.94
N HIS A 64 5.15 4.85 15.59
CA HIS A 64 4.48 5.69 16.57
C HIS A 64 3.64 4.88 17.57
N GLN A 65 3.02 3.79 17.09
CA GLN A 65 2.17 2.88 17.86
C GLN A 65 2.92 1.78 18.61
N LEU A 66 4.22 1.56 18.36
CA LEU A 66 4.99 0.61 19.15
C LEU A 66 5.00 0.98 20.64
N THR A 67 4.98 -0.05 21.49
CA THR A 67 5.25 0.12 22.92
C THR A 67 6.68 0.62 23.15
N ASP A 68 6.92 1.34 24.25
CA ASP A 68 8.25 1.90 24.54
C ASP A 68 9.32 0.81 24.68
N LYS A 69 8.92 -0.36 25.20
CA LYS A 69 9.78 -1.54 25.30
C LYS A 69 10.27 -1.99 23.92
N ASP A 70 9.38 -2.01 22.93
CA ASP A 70 9.68 -2.49 21.59
C ASP A 70 10.33 -1.41 20.72
N LYS A 71 10.04 -0.12 20.94
CA LYS A 71 10.75 1.01 20.31
C LYS A 71 12.25 0.98 20.60
N ALA A 72 12.67 0.45 21.75
CA ALA A 72 14.07 0.37 22.15
C ALA A 72 14.95 -0.45 21.19
N ASP A 73 14.36 -1.35 20.39
CA ASP A 73 15.09 -2.16 19.41
C ASP A 73 15.44 -1.37 18.14
N PHE A 74 14.76 -0.24 17.91
CA PHE A 74 14.91 0.61 16.73
C PHE A 74 15.63 1.92 17.10
N LYS A 75 16.59 1.85 18.02
CA LYS A 75 17.49 2.98 18.31
C LYS A 75 18.17 3.46 17.04
N LYS A 76 18.56 4.74 17.06
CA LYS A 76 19.27 5.34 15.95
C LYS A 76 20.52 4.53 15.62
N LYS A 77 20.72 4.26 14.34
CA LYS A 77 21.88 3.54 13.84
C LYS A 77 22.63 4.42 12.86
N THR A 78 23.92 4.56 13.09
CA THR A 78 24.81 5.19 12.12
C THR A 78 25.19 4.15 11.08
N VAL A 79 24.95 4.46 9.82
CA VAL A 79 25.31 3.58 8.70
C VAL A 79 26.11 4.37 7.69
N GLU A 80 27.06 3.69 7.08
CA GLU A 80 27.78 4.17 5.92
C GLU A 80 26.98 3.80 4.68
N ILE A 81 26.46 4.81 3.99
CA ILE A 81 25.78 4.64 2.71
C ILE A 81 26.81 4.94 1.63
N VAL A 82 27.06 3.95 0.78
CA VAL A 82 27.85 4.13 -0.45
C VAL A 82 26.86 4.56 -1.53
N ASP A 83 27.08 5.73 -2.10
CA ASP A 83 26.27 6.22 -3.23
C ASP A 83 26.64 5.51 -4.55
N GLU A 84 25.89 5.78 -5.62
CA GLU A 84 26.12 5.18 -6.94
C GLU A 84 27.46 5.61 -7.58
N GLU A 85 28.09 6.67 -7.05
CA GLU A 85 29.39 7.18 -7.47
C GLU A 85 30.55 6.57 -6.65
N GLY A 86 30.23 5.73 -5.66
CA GLY A 86 31.20 5.07 -4.79
C GLY A 86 31.68 5.91 -3.61
N ASN A 87 31.06 7.05 -3.34
CA ASN A 87 31.38 7.87 -2.17
C ASN A 87 30.66 7.34 -0.93
N THR A 88 31.39 7.25 0.18
CA THR A 88 30.83 6.87 1.46
C THR A 88 30.34 8.10 2.21
N LYS A 89 29.06 8.10 2.58
CA LYS A 89 28.47 9.11 3.46
C LYS A 89 27.96 8.45 4.72
N GLU A 90 28.45 8.92 5.86
CA GLU A 90 27.92 8.54 7.16
C GLU A 90 26.57 9.23 7.38
N THR A 91 25.52 8.46 7.66
CA THR A 91 24.18 8.98 7.93
C THR A 91 23.57 8.30 9.13
N GLU A 92 22.94 9.11 9.99
CA GLU A 92 22.19 8.63 11.14
C GLU A 92 20.76 8.27 10.71
N LEU A 93 20.39 7.00 10.82
CA LEU A 93 19.04 6.53 10.54
C LEU A 93 18.19 6.60 11.80
N GLY A 94 17.05 7.28 11.71
CA GLY A 94 16.04 7.29 12.76
C GLY A 94 15.26 5.97 12.84
N GLY A 95 14.60 5.72 13.98
CA GLY A 95 13.93 4.44 14.25
C GLY A 95 12.87 4.03 13.25
N VAL A 96 12.16 5.00 12.62
CA VAL A 96 11.22 4.72 11.53
C VAL A 96 11.92 4.10 10.32
N VAL A 97 13.10 4.62 9.95
CA VAL A 97 13.85 4.12 8.80
C VAL A 97 14.43 2.76 9.12
N VAL A 98 14.91 2.55 10.35
CA VAL A 98 15.37 1.24 10.83
C VAL A 98 14.24 0.22 10.77
N LEU A 99 13.03 0.54 11.26
CA LEU A 99 11.87 -0.34 11.17
C LEU A 99 11.54 -0.68 9.71
N ARG A 100 11.49 0.33 8.83
CA ARG A 100 11.24 0.11 7.40
C ARG A 100 12.26 -0.82 6.76
N MET A 101 13.55 -0.68 7.10
CA MET A 101 14.61 -1.54 6.56
C MET A 101 14.53 -3.00 7.07
N LEU A 102 13.95 -3.21 8.24
CA LEU A 102 13.76 -4.55 8.81
C LEU A 102 12.52 -5.27 8.24
N ILE A 103 11.63 -4.55 7.57
CA ILE A 103 10.52 -5.14 6.79
C ILE A 103 11.08 -5.51 5.42
N GLN A 104 11.27 -6.80 5.17
CA GLN A 104 11.98 -7.32 4.01
C GLN A 104 11.05 -7.84 2.90
N GLY A 105 9.73 -7.89 3.14
CA GLY A 105 8.76 -8.41 2.17
C GLY A 105 7.37 -7.78 2.23
N ASN A 106 6.61 -8.03 1.16
CA ASN A 106 5.21 -7.60 1.04
C ASN A 106 4.29 -8.29 2.05
N ASP A 107 4.66 -9.50 2.49
CA ASP A 107 3.99 -10.23 3.56
C ASP A 107 4.14 -9.53 4.91
N GLU A 108 5.36 -9.08 5.24
CA GLU A 108 5.63 -8.37 6.51
C GLU A 108 4.98 -6.98 6.55
N ILE A 109 4.99 -6.23 5.43
CA ILE A 109 4.28 -4.94 5.41
C ILE A 109 2.77 -5.12 5.55
N THR A 110 2.22 -6.18 4.96
CA THR A 110 0.79 -6.52 5.12
C THR A 110 0.49 -6.91 6.56
N ALA A 111 1.37 -7.67 7.23
CA ALA A 111 1.21 -7.98 8.66
C ALA A 111 1.22 -6.72 9.53
N VAL A 112 2.14 -5.79 9.27
CA VAL A 112 2.18 -4.48 9.97
C VAL A 112 0.90 -3.67 9.70
N LEU A 113 0.41 -3.67 8.46
CA LEU A 113 -0.82 -3.00 8.06
C LEU A 113 -2.03 -3.57 8.81
N THR A 114 -2.19 -4.88 8.81
CA THR A 114 -3.28 -5.58 9.53
C THR A 114 -3.23 -5.27 11.03
N ALA A 115 -2.04 -5.33 11.64
CA ALA A 115 -1.87 -4.99 13.05
C ALA A 115 -2.28 -3.53 13.35
N LEU A 116 -1.99 -2.61 12.43
CA LEU A 116 -2.44 -1.21 12.53
C LEU A 116 -3.96 -1.04 12.38
N LEU A 117 -4.60 -1.81 11.51
CA LEU A 117 -6.06 -1.76 11.35
C LEU A 117 -6.76 -2.21 12.64
N HIS A 118 -6.23 -3.24 13.30
CA HIS A 118 -6.70 -3.69 14.62
C HIS A 118 -6.53 -2.59 15.68
N THR A 119 -5.43 -1.84 15.65
CA THR A 119 -5.20 -0.75 16.62
C THR A 119 -6.08 0.47 16.41
N ILE A 120 -6.56 0.70 15.19
CA ILE A 120 -7.55 1.74 14.90
C ILE A 120 -8.96 1.31 15.32
N GLY A 121 -9.18 0.00 15.47
CA GLY A 121 -10.44 -0.62 15.86
C GLY A 121 -11.30 -1.09 14.68
N ILE A 122 -10.75 -1.18 13.47
CA ILE A 122 -11.47 -1.75 12.32
C ILE A 122 -11.60 -3.25 12.56
N SER A 123 -12.83 -3.73 12.72
CA SER A 123 -13.13 -5.14 12.99
C SER A 123 -12.79 -6.04 11.79
N GLU A 124 -12.34 -7.27 12.03
CA GLU A 124 -12.04 -8.30 10.99
C GLU A 124 -13.08 -8.43 9.86
N PRO A 125 -14.41 -8.40 10.11
CA PRO A 125 -15.42 -8.49 9.05
C PRO A 125 -15.33 -7.36 8.01
N LEU A 126 -14.81 -6.20 8.42
CA LEU A 126 -14.69 -5.02 7.57
C LEU A 126 -13.37 -5.02 6.78
N ILE A 127 -12.33 -5.64 7.33
CA ILE A 127 -11.07 -5.88 6.61
C ILE A 127 -11.32 -6.90 5.49
N GLU A 128 -12.11 -7.94 5.76
CA GLU A 128 -12.56 -8.92 4.77
C GLU A 128 -13.44 -8.28 3.68
N GLU A 129 -14.37 -7.38 4.03
CA GLU A 129 -15.19 -6.64 3.07
C GLU A 129 -14.34 -5.72 2.17
N MET A 130 -13.36 -5.01 2.73
CA MET A 130 -12.44 -4.16 1.96
C MET A 130 -11.51 -4.97 1.05
N ALA A 131 -11.07 -6.15 1.48
CA ALA A 131 -10.30 -7.06 0.64
C ALA A 131 -11.14 -7.59 -0.53
N ALA A 132 -12.40 -7.96 -0.27
CA ALA A 132 -13.33 -8.42 -1.29
C ALA A 132 -13.68 -7.32 -2.33
N ASP A 133 -13.82 -6.07 -1.89
CA ASP A 133 -14.08 -4.94 -2.79
C ASP A 133 -12.86 -4.62 -3.69
N ALA A 134 -11.64 -4.72 -3.15
CA ALA A 134 -10.42 -4.53 -3.94
C ALA A 134 -10.25 -5.60 -5.03
N ASP A 135 -10.61 -6.85 -4.73
CA ASP A 135 -10.61 -7.95 -5.71
C ASP A 135 -11.72 -7.77 -6.78
N SER A 136 -12.87 -7.25 -6.38
CA SER A 136 -14.00 -6.90 -7.27
C SER A 136 -13.65 -5.79 -8.26
N GLU A 137 -12.99 -4.71 -7.81
CA GLU A 137 -12.55 -3.62 -8.69
C GLU A 137 -11.47 -4.05 -9.69
N LEU A 138 -10.58 -4.97 -9.29
CA LEU A 138 -9.58 -5.58 -10.18
C LEU A 138 -10.24 -6.47 -11.25
N ALA A 139 -11.30 -7.20 -10.89
CA ALA A 139 -12.07 -8.01 -11.84
C ALA A 139 -12.84 -7.15 -12.85
N GLN A 140 -13.37 -6.00 -12.44
CA GLN A 140 -14.08 -5.06 -13.33
C GLN A 140 -13.12 -4.36 -14.31
N LYS A 141 -11.94 -3.92 -13.85
CA LYS A 141 -10.90 -3.34 -14.74
C LYS A 141 -10.35 -4.33 -15.76
N LYS A 142 -10.38 -5.63 -15.46
CA LYS A 142 -9.97 -6.67 -16.42
C LYS A 142 -11.01 -6.90 -17.52
N ASN A 143 -12.29 -6.57 -17.28
CA ASN A 143 -13.36 -6.65 -18.28
C ASN A 143 -13.47 -5.40 -19.16
N GLU A 144 -13.12 -4.21 -18.67
CA GLU A 144 -13.11 -2.99 -19.48
C GLU A 144 -11.96 -2.96 -20.51
N ASN A 145 -10.85 -3.66 -20.26
CA ASN A 145 -9.71 -3.70 -21.18
C ASN A 145 -9.86 -4.70 -22.37
N VAL A 146 -11.03 -5.32 -22.54
CA VAL A 146 -11.32 -6.21 -23.69
C VAL A 146 -12.18 -5.51 -24.75
N THR A 147 -12.65 -4.28 -24.52
CA THR A 147 -13.53 -3.55 -25.47
C THR A 147 -12.96 -2.24 -26.01
N GLY A 148 -11.67 -1.98 -25.83
CA GLY A 148 -10.98 -0.82 -26.40
C GLY A 148 -9.86 -1.21 -27.38
N GLU A 149 -9.97 -0.72 -28.61
CA GLU A 149 -8.99 -0.78 -29.72
C GLU A 149 -9.00 -2.08 -30.55
N ARG A 150 -9.37 -2.09 -31.85
CA ARG A 150 -8.90 -1.20 -32.91
C ARG A 150 -9.94 -0.93 -34.00
N SER A 151 -9.99 0.33 -34.39
CA SER A 151 -10.59 0.84 -35.61
C SER A 151 -9.63 0.66 -36.81
N LEU A 152 -10.23 0.56 -38.01
CA LEU A 152 -9.70 0.80 -39.38
C LEU A 152 -8.83 -0.27 -40.05
N THR A 153 -9.37 -0.88 -41.13
CA THR A 153 -9.04 -0.54 -42.53
C THR A 153 -10.02 -1.21 -43.50
N SER A 154 -10.98 -0.46 -44.05
CA SER A 154 -11.68 -0.84 -45.28
C SER A 154 -11.03 -0.09 -46.46
N LEU A 155 -10.38 -0.86 -47.33
CA LEU A 155 -9.79 -0.38 -48.58
C LEU A 155 -10.90 0.05 -49.57
N PRO A 156 -10.73 1.15 -50.31
CA PRO A 156 -11.65 1.52 -51.40
C PRO A 156 -11.40 0.66 -52.63
N ALA A 157 -12.42 -0.07 -53.08
CA ALA A 157 -12.43 -0.75 -54.37
C ALA A 157 -12.67 0.29 -55.47
N ASN A 158 -11.59 0.76 -56.09
CA ASN A 158 -11.62 1.53 -57.33
C ASN A 158 -10.96 0.67 -58.43
N MET A 159 -11.76 0.05 -59.29
CA MET A 159 -11.32 -0.45 -60.59
C MET A 159 -12.33 0.01 -61.62
N ASP A 160 -11.99 1.11 -62.28
CA ASP A 160 -12.61 1.57 -63.50
C ASP A 160 -11.60 1.30 -64.63
N GLY A 161 -12.03 0.63 -65.70
CA GLY A 161 -11.30 0.65 -66.96
C GLY A 161 -11.21 -0.65 -67.77
N ALA A 162 -11.94 -0.63 -68.90
CA ALA A 162 -11.49 -1.06 -70.23
C ALA A 162 -11.97 -2.42 -70.77
N SER A 163 -12.95 -2.28 -71.68
CA SER A 163 -13.31 -3.13 -72.81
C SER A 163 -12.11 -3.59 -73.65
N THR A 164 -12.13 -4.83 -74.18
CA THR A 164 -11.95 -5.12 -75.62
C THR A 164 -12.12 -6.61 -76.01
N LYS A 165 -12.96 -6.82 -77.03
CA LYS A 165 -12.89 -7.77 -78.19
C LYS A 165 -13.03 -9.29 -78.00
N SER A 166 -14.13 -9.86 -78.51
CA SER A 166 -14.28 -10.70 -79.74
C SER A 166 -13.97 -12.19 -79.51
N VAL A 167 -14.75 -13.19 -79.92
CA VAL A 167 -15.09 -13.65 -81.28
C VAL A 167 -16.14 -14.77 -81.13
N GLY A 168 -17.10 -14.90 -82.05
CA GLY A 168 -17.95 -16.10 -82.23
C GLY A 168 -19.42 -15.82 -82.41
#